data_AF-A0A672T3R7-F1
#
_entry.id   AF-A0A672T3R7-F1
#
_cell.length_a   1.000
_cell.length_b   1.000
_cell.length_c   1.000
_cell.angle_alpha   90.00
_cell.angle_beta   90.00
_cell.angle_gamma   90.00
#
_symmetry.space_group_name_H-M   'P 1'
#
loop_
_entity.id
_entity.type
_entity.pdbx_description
1 polymer ?
#
loop_
_entity_poly.entity_id
_entity_poly.type
_entity_poly.pdbx_seq_one_letter_code
_entity_poly.pdbx_strand_id
1 'polypeptide(L)'
;LWTLVNSRHSVISTSSQIMFCVFFGQKQTLLCILDCVAHLLKIPEEVENAFFERTIKAFTWVSHDSENGQLICKTLKDVMIPVLHDLRTKAMEELELTCHCSHVP
;
A
#
# COMPACT_ATOMS: atom_id res chain seq x y z
N LEU A 1 36.14 28.62 -10.92
CA LEU A 1 34.91 29.08 -10.22
C LEU A 1 33.83 28.00 -10.07
N TRP A 2 33.74 26.99 -10.95
CA TRP A 2 32.75 25.90 -10.81
C TRP A 2 33.16 24.79 -9.81
N THR A 3 34.45 24.71 -9.43
CA THR A 3 34.99 23.73 -8.48
C THR A 3 35.01 24.19 -7.02
N LEU A 4 34.55 25.43 -6.71
CA LEU A 4 34.63 26.02 -5.37
C LEU A 4 33.27 26.47 -4.78
N VAL A 5 32.16 26.30 -5.51
CA VAL A 5 30.81 26.71 -5.04
C VAL A 5 29.97 25.53 -4.52
N ASN A 6 30.46 24.29 -4.57
CA ASN A 6 29.68 23.15 -4.08
C ASN A 6 30.40 22.29 -3.01
N SER A 7 31.16 22.95 -2.14
CA SER A 7 31.79 22.34 -0.96
C SER A 7 30.99 22.55 0.34
N ARG A 8 29.69 22.89 0.30
CA ARG A 8 28.90 23.13 1.53
C ARG A 8 27.50 22.53 1.60
N HIS A 9 27.12 21.62 0.72
CA HIS A 9 26.08 20.62 1.04
C HIS A 9 26.75 19.31 1.41
N SER A 10 27.44 19.40 2.53
CA SER A 10 27.99 18.31 3.32
C SER A 10 26.91 17.24 3.54
N VAL A 11 26.99 16.13 2.79
CA VAL A 11 26.75 14.76 3.25
C VAL A 11 25.81 14.67 4.47
N ILE A 12 24.54 15.04 4.31
CA ILE A 12 23.52 14.77 5.33
C ILE A 12 23.09 13.31 5.11
N SER A 13 23.82 12.42 5.80
CA SER A 13 23.58 11.00 6.07
C SER A 13 22.77 10.22 5.03
N THR A 14 23.47 9.49 4.15
CA THR A 14 22.91 8.54 3.17
C THR A 14 21.93 7.55 3.79
N SER A 15 22.14 7.14 5.05
CA SER A 15 21.30 6.18 5.76
C SER A 15 19.86 6.67 6.01
N SER A 16 19.67 7.95 6.33
CA SER A 16 18.33 8.51 6.60
C SER A 16 17.50 8.60 5.31
N GLN A 17 18.14 8.94 4.19
CA GLN A 17 17.49 8.97 2.87
C GLN A 17 17.14 7.55 2.39
N ILE A 18 18.02 6.57 2.60
CA ILE A 18 17.75 5.16 2.28
C ILE A 18 16.56 4.63 3.10
N MET A 19 16.54 4.86 4.41
CA MET A 19 15.44 4.46 5.29
C MET A 19 14.10 5.07 4.84
N PHE A 20 14.11 6.37 4.50
CA PHE A 20 12.93 7.06 3.98
C PHE A 20 12.45 6.43 2.66
N CYS A 21 13.34 6.18 1.70
CA CYS A 21 13.00 5.53 0.43
C CYS A 21 12.44 4.12 0.62
N VAL A 22 13.01 3.32 1.53
CA VAL A 22 12.51 1.97 1.82
C VAL A 22 11.12 2.03 2.44
N PHE A 23 10.91 2.87 3.46
CA PHE A 23 9.62 2.97 4.14
C PHE A 23 8.53 3.55 3.23
N PHE A 24 8.84 4.65 2.53
CA PHE A 24 7.91 5.28 1.60
C PHE A 24 7.61 4.37 0.40
N GLY A 25 8.63 3.69 -0.13
CA GLY A 25 8.49 2.75 -1.24
C GLY A 25 7.61 1.55 -0.88
N GLN A 26 7.80 0.98 0.31
CA GLN A 26 6.93 -0.10 0.80
C GLN A 26 5.49 0.36 1.02
N LYS A 27 5.29 1.54 1.63
CA LYS A 27 3.95 2.13 1.78
C LYS A 27 3.26 2.32 0.43
N GLN A 28 3.96 2.88 -0.55
CA GLN A 28 3.41 3.12 -1.88
C GLN A 28 3.07 1.81 -2.59
N THR A 29 3.94 0.79 -2.46
CA THR A 29 3.72 -0.54 -3.04
C THR A 29 2.50 -1.20 -2.42
N LEU A 30 2.36 -1.14 -1.08
CA LEU A 30 1.21 -1.68 -0.37
C LEU A 30 -0.09 -1.02 -0.82
N LEU A 31 -0.11 0.31 -0.93
CA LEU A 31 -1.27 1.06 -1.43
C LEU A 31 -1.63 0.66 -2.86
N CYS A 32 -0.63 0.51 -3.74
CA CYS A 32 -0.84 0.09 -5.12
C CYS A 32 -1.46 -1.32 -5.21
N ILE A 33 -0.98 -2.26 -4.40
CA ILE A 33 -1.55 -3.61 -4.36
C ILE A 33 -3.00 -3.58 -3.86
N LEU A 34 -3.28 -2.83 -2.79
CA LEU A 34 -4.64 -2.67 -2.26
C LEU A 34 -5.58 -2.03 -3.29
N ASP A 35 -5.10 -1.04 -4.02
CA ASP A 35 -5.83 -0.38 -5.10
C ASP A 35 -6.14 -1.35 -6.24
N CYS A 36 -5.19 -2.18 -6.66
CA CYS A 36 -5.45 -3.25 -7.63
C CYS A 36 -6.56 -4.21 -7.17
N VAL A 37 -6.55 -4.60 -5.89
CA VAL A 37 -7.58 -5.49 -5.32
C VAL A 37 -8.92 -4.79 -5.20
N ALA A 38 -8.94 -3.48 -4.97
CA ALA A 38 -10.17 -2.69 -4.90
C ALA A 38 -10.95 -2.67 -6.22
N HIS A 39 -10.23 -2.73 -7.35
CA HIS A 39 -10.80 -2.77 -8.69
C HIS A 39 -11.22 -4.17 -9.15
N LEU A 40 -10.97 -5.21 -8.34
CA LEU A 40 -11.47 -6.56 -8.63
C LEU A 40 -12.96 -6.68 -8.28
N LEU A 41 -13.66 -7.59 -8.98
CA LEU A 41 -15.01 -8.01 -8.59
C LEU A 41 -15.02 -8.56 -7.15
N LYS A 42 -16.19 -8.53 -6.51
CA LYS A 42 -16.38 -8.96 -5.12
C LYS A 42 -15.68 -10.31 -4.86
N ILE A 43 -14.65 -10.25 -4.02
CA ILE A 43 -13.83 -11.39 -3.64
C ILE A 43 -14.50 -12.09 -2.44
N PRO A 44 -14.51 -13.43 -2.37
CA PRO A 44 -14.95 -14.16 -1.18
C PRO A 44 -14.13 -13.77 0.06
N GLU A 45 -14.77 -13.73 1.23
CA GLU A 45 -14.14 -13.33 2.50
C GLU A 45 -12.88 -14.15 2.82
N GLU A 46 -12.90 -15.46 2.57
CA GLU A 46 -11.75 -16.35 2.79
C GLU A 46 -10.54 -15.94 1.92
N VAL A 47 -10.80 -15.59 0.65
CA VAL A 47 -9.76 -15.19 -0.30
C VAL A 47 -9.20 -13.83 0.08
N GLU A 48 -10.06 -12.90 0.52
CA GLU A 48 -9.65 -11.60 1.03
C GLU A 48 -8.83 -11.72 2.32
N ASN A 49 -9.23 -12.61 3.24
CA ASN A 49 -8.45 -12.92 4.43
C ASN A 49 -7.05 -13.44 4.06
N ALA A 50 -6.99 -14.42 3.17
CA ALA A 50 -5.73 -14.99 2.72
C ALA A 50 -4.86 -13.97 1.97
N PHE A 51 -5.46 -13.00 1.28
CA PHE A 51 -4.75 -11.88 0.69
C PHE A 51 -4.07 -11.01 1.75
N PHE A 52 -4.79 -10.63 2.81
CA PHE A 52 -4.21 -9.84 3.91
C PHE A 52 -3.07 -10.58 4.59
N GLU A 53 -3.25 -11.86 4.93
CA GLU A 53 -2.20 -12.67 5.59
C GLU A 53 -0.92 -12.76 4.74
N ARG A 54 -1.05 -13.04 3.44
CA ARG A 54 0.10 -13.13 2.53
C ARG A 54 0.80 -11.79 2.35
N THR A 55 0.02 -10.70 2.24
CA THR A 55 0.56 -9.35 2.10
C THR A 55 1.32 -8.95 3.36
N ILE A 56 0.72 -9.10 4.53
CA ILE A 56 1.38 -8.78 5.81
C ILE A 56 2.67 -9.57 5.96
N LYS A 57 2.65 -10.87 5.68
CA LYS A 57 3.84 -11.73 5.71
C LYS A 57 4.94 -11.23 4.77
N ALA A 58 4.60 -10.81 3.56
CA ALA A 58 5.56 -10.33 2.58
C ALA A 58 6.23 -8.98 2.98
N PHE A 59 5.46 -8.08 3.59
CA PHE A 59 5.95 -6.74 3.95
C PHE A 59 6.62 -6.66 5.32
N THR A 60 6.24 -7.52 6.26
CA THR A 60 6.81 -7.51 7.63
C THR A 60 7.88 -8.57 7.84
N TRP A 61 7.90 -9.61 7.00
CA TRP A 61 8.70 -10.82 7.22
C TRP A 61 8.38 -11.55 8.54
N VAL A 62 7.29 -11.19 9.21
CA VAL A 62 6.83 -11.81 10.47
C VAL A 62 5.97 -13.02 10.15
N SER A 63 6.26 -14.16 10.80
CA SER A 63 5.42 -15.35 10.75
C SER A 63 4.33 -15.28 11.83
N HIS A 64 3.15 -15.82 11.53
CA HIS A 64 2.07 -15.93 12.52
C HIS A 64 2.49 -16.66 13.81
N ASP A 65 3.41 -17.62 13.71
CA ASP A 65 3.90 -18.44 14.81
C ASP A 65 4.98 -17.78 15.67
N SER A 66 5.39 -16.53 15.36
CA SER A 66 6.38 -15.83 16.17
C SER A 66 5.77 -15.31 17.48
N GLU A 67 6.61 -15.06 18.47
CA GLU A 67 6.25 -14.22 19.62
C GLU A 67 5.73 -12.89 19.05
N ASN A 68 4.48 -12.54 19.36
CA ASN A 68 3.72 -11.39 18.80
C ASN A 68 3.26 -11.46 17.33
N GLY A 69 3.53 -12.54 16.59
CA GLY A 69 3.17 -12.65 15.16
C GLY A 69 1.67 -12.47 14.91
N GLN A 70 0.84 -13.12 15.72
CA GLN A 70 -0.62 -13.01 15.64
C GLN A 70 -1.12 -11.58 15.91
N LEU A 71 -0.53 -10.89 16.89
CA LEU A 71 -0.92 -9.53 17.25
C LEU A 71 -0.56 -8.54 16.12
N ILE A 72 0.62 -8.68 15.53
CA ILE A 72 1.08 -7.87 14.40
C ILE A 72 0.17 -8.09 13.20
N CYS A 73 -0.10 -9.36 12.84
CA CYS A 73 -1.01 -9.70 11.75
C CYS A 73 -2.41 -9.12 11.97
N LYS A 74 -2.95 -9.27 13.18
CA LYS A 74 -4.26 -8.69 13.53
C LYS A 74 -4.26 -7.17 13.38
N THR A 75 -3.28 -6.49 13.97
CA THR A 75 -3.19 -5.02 13.95
C THR A 75 -3.08 -4.47 12.53
N LEU A 76 -2.22 -5.07 11.71
CA LEU A 76 -2.06 -4.62 10.33
C LEU A 76 -3.30 -4.91 9.49
N LYS A 77 -3.95 -6.05 9.71
CA LYS A 77 -5.20 -6.37 9.03
C LYS A 77 -6.31 -5.39 9.40
N ASP A 78 -6.44 -5.03 10.67
CA ASP A 78 -7.41 -4.04 11.16
C ASP A 78 -7.17 -2.64 10.55
N VAL A 79 -5.94 -2.33 10.14
CA VAL A 79 -5.59 -1.10 9.40
C VAL A 79 -5.84 -1.23 7.90
N MET A 80 -5.55 -2.38 7.29
CA MET A 80 -5.65 -2.56 5.84
C MET A 80 -7.10 -2.72 5.35
N ILE A 81 -7.98 -3.33 6.16
CA ILE A 81 -9.41 -3.49 5.83
C ILE A 81 -10.09 -2.15 5.51
N PRO A 82 -10.06 -1.13 6.38
CA PRO A 82 -10.73 0.14 6.09
C PRO A 82 -10.11 0.85 4.87
N VAL A 83 -8.80 0.74 4.67
CA VAL A 83 -8.13 1.30 3.48
C VAL A 83 -8.64 0.63 2.20
N LEU A 84 -8.78 -0.70 2.19
CA LEU A 84 -9.34 -1.42 1.04
C LEU A 84 -10.80 -1.03 0.76
N HIS A 85 -11.59 -0.86 1.81
CA HIS A 85 -12.98 -0.41 1.70
C HIS A 85 -13.10 0.98 1.07
N ASP A 86 -12.26 1.93 1.52
CA ASP A 86 -12.23 3.28 0.96
C ASP A 86 -11.81 3.28 -0.52
N LEU A 87 -10.83 2.46 -0.87
CA LEU A 87 -10.39 2.31 -2.27
C LEU A 87 -11.49 1.69 -3.15
N ARG A 88 -12.24 0.72 -2.64
CA ARG A 88 -13.40 0.14 -3.36
C ARG A 88 -14.50 1.14 -3.59
N THR A 89 -14.77 1.98 -2.59
CA THR A 89 -15.77 3.06 -2.70
C THR A 89 -15.37 4.01 -3.83
N LYS A 90 -14.11 4.44 -3.86
CA LYS A 90 -13.58 5.29 -4.93
C LYS A 90 -13.63 4.62 -6.31
N ALA A 91 -13.21 3.36 -6.40
CA ALA A 91 -13.25 2.60 -7.65
C ALA A 91 -14.68 2.47 -8.21
N MET A 92 -15.69 2.35 -7.33
CA MET A 92 -17.10 2.31 -7.73
C MET A 92 -17.58 3.67 -8.25
N GLU A 93 -17.23 4.77 -7.59
CA GLU A 93 -17.52 6.14 -8.05
C GLU A 93 -16.88 6.43 -9.42
N GLU A 94 -15.63 6.00 -9.64
CA GLU A 94 -14.94 6.13 -10.93
C GLU A 94 -15.65 5.35 -12.04
N LEU A 95 -16.14 4.14 -11.76
CA LEU A 95 -16.88 3.34 -12.73
C LEU A 95 -18.20 3.99 -13.12
N GLU A 96 -18.94 4.57 -12.18
CA GLU A 96 -20.21 5.28 -12.45
C GLU A 96 -20.01 6.47 -13.40
N LEU A 97 -18.93 7.23 -13.24
CA LEU A 97 -18.59 8.36 -14.11
C LEU A 97 -18.30 7.95 -15.56
N THR A 98 -17.74 6.76 -15.79
CA THR A 98 -17.42 6.26 -17.14
C THR A 98 -18.64 5.75 -17.92
N CYS A 99 -19.77 5.52 -17.26
CA CYS A 99 -20.97 4.93 -17.89
C CYS A 99 -21.89 5.96 -18.58
N HIS A 100 -21.62 7.27 -18.44
CA HIS A 100 -22.50 8.36 -18.90
C HIS A 100 -22.47 8.67 -20.42
N CYS A 101 -21.88 7.84 -21.28
CA CYS A 101 -21.83 8.09 -22.73
C CYS A 101 -22.75 7.21 -23.60
N SER A 102 -23.71 6.46 -23.04
CA SER A 102 -24.47 5.46 -23.82
C SER A 102 -25.91 5.84 -24.21
N HIS A 103 -26.36 7.09 -24.03
CA HIS A 103 -27.72 7.48 -24.44
C HIS A 103 -27.71 8.76 -25.29
N VAL A 104 -27.43 8.61 -26.59
CA VAL A 104 -27.82 9.60 -27.60
C VAL A 104 -29.16 9.16 -28.20
N PRO A 105 -30.20 10.01 -28.22
CA PRO A 105 -31.51 9.71 -28.80
C PRO A 105 -31.47 9.35 -30.29
#